data_AF-A0A419G6E0-F1
#
_entry.id   AF-A0A419G6E0-F1
#
_cell.length_a   1.000
_cell.length_b   1.000
_cell.length_c   1.000
_cell.angle_alpha   90.00
_cell.angle_beta   90.00
_cell.angle_gamma   90.00
#
_symmetry.space_group_name_H-M   'P 1'
#
loop_
_entity.id
_entity.type
_entity.pdbx_description
1 polymer ?
#
loop_
_entity_poly.entity_id
_entity_poly.type
_entity_poly.pdbx_seq_one_letter_code
_entity_poly.pdbx_strand_id
1 'polypeptide(L)'
;MSSSSHACNHGLEWAPSRALEFLKKFVEGFFGSIKTARMAKVFHGGFSYELVPNTAIRDFYNMNKVTSLESGDCYVCVFDAPQFQGQYRILGPGEKAEVDGCGSMVVSTQAIPVNVIRNNTHPPDGFWELSGPMYLFHFYPGYRYV
;
A
#
# COMPACT_ATOMS: atom_id res chain seq x y z
N MET A 1 -13.21 -31.85 70.28
CA MET A 1 -12.03 -30.99 70.09
C MET A 1 -11.09 -31.68 69.08
N SER A 2 -10.76 -30.98 68.01
CA SER A 2 -9.62 -31.17 67.07
C SER A 2 -9.52 -32.43 66.19
N SER A 3 -9.67 -32.28 64.87
CA SER A 3 -8.55 -32.27 63.90
C SER A 3 -9.05 -32.42 62.45
N SER A 4 -8.55 -31.57 61.58
CA SER A 4 -8.89 -31.36 60.17
C SER A 4 -8.05 -32.20 59.21
N SER A 5 -8.58 -32.49 58.02
CA SER A 5 -7.88 -32.24 56.74
C SER A 5 -8.88 -32.24 55.58
N HIS A 6 -9.32 -31.04 55.19
CA HIS A 6 -10.00 -30.79 53.93
C HIS A 6 -8.99 -30.88 52.79
N ALA A 7 -9.30 -31.73 51.80
CA ALA A 7 -8.81 -31.55 50.44
C ALA A 7 -9.47 -30.28 49.87
N CYS A 8 -8.68 -29.36 49.31
CA CYS A 8 -9.24 -28.36 48.40
C CYS A 8 -8.21 -28.02 47.32
N ASN A 9 -8.65 -28.25 46.09
CA ASN A 9 -7.93 -28.04 44.85
C ASN A 9 -7.72 -26.54 44.61
N HIS A 10 -6.52 -26.17 44.19
CA HIS A 10 -6.25 -24.85 43.61
C HIS A 10 -6.87 -24.80 42.20
N GLY A 11 -8.11 -24.30 42.10
CA GLY A 11 -8.76 -23.99 40.84
C GLY A 11 -8.27 -22.64 40.30
N LEU A 12 -7.57 -22.67 39.17
CA LEU A 12 -7.14 -21.50 38.41
C LEU A 12 -8.35 -20.94 37.66
N GLU A 13 -9.02 -19.92 38.22
CA GLU A 13 -10.17 -19.26 37.60
C GLU A 13 -9.68 -18.23 36.57
N TRP A 14 -9.49 -18.65 35.33
CA TRP A 14 -9.22 -17.76 34.19
C TRP A 14 -10.54 -17.32 33.56
N ALA A 15 -10.89 -16.04 33.67
CA ALA A 15 -12.11 -15.45 33.13
C ALA A 15 -12.07 -15.33 31.59
N PRO A 16 -12.80 -16.16 30.82
CA PRO A 16 -12.69 -16.23 29.36
C PRO A 16 -13.57 -15.20 28.63
N SER A 17 -14.44 -14.48 29.33
CA SER A 17 -15.47 -13.63 28.72
C SER A 17 -14.93 -12.35 28.07
N ARG A 18 -13.93 -11.69 28.68
CA ARG A 18 -13.37 -10.44 28.14
C ARG A 18 -12.51 -10.65 26.89
N ALA A 19 -11.79 -11.78 26.80
CA ALA A 19 -10.95 -12.11 25.66
C ALA A 19 -11.80 -12.43 24.41
N LEU A 20 -12.92 -13.13 24.60
CA LEU A 20 -13.86 -13.45 23.53
C LEU A 20 -14.58 -12.21 22.98
N GLU A 21 -14.94 -11.25 23.82
CA GLU A 21 -15.53 -9.98 23.33
C GLU A 21 -14.53 -9.15 22.50
N PHE A 22 -13.25 -9.15 22.90
CA PHE A 22 -12.18 -8.50 22.14
C PHE A 22 -11.97 -9.17 20.78
N LEU A 23 -11.94 -10.50 20.74
CA LEU A 23 -11.82 -11.25 19.49
C LEU A 23 -13.02 -11.03 18.57
N LYS A 24 -14.25 -10.99 19.13
CA LYS A 24 -15.46 -10.72 18.35
C LYS A 24 -15.43 -9.34 17.71
N LYS A 25 -15.05 -8.29 18.46
CA LYS A 25 -14.90 -6.93 17.91
C LYS A 25 -13.78 -6.82 16.88
N PHE A 26 -12.68 -7.55 17.09
CA PHE A 26 -11.58 -7.60 16.12
C PHE A 26 -12.02 -8.25 14.82
N VAL A 27 -12.74 -9.38 14.89
CA VAL A 27 -13.30 -10.09 13.73
C VAL A 27 -14.39 -9.25 13.05
N GLU A 28 -15.32 -8.65 13.79
CA GLU A 28 -16.35 -7.78 13.21
C GLU A 28 -15.75 -6.53 12.53
N GLY A 29 -14.68 -5.96 13.07
CA GLY A 29 -13.92 -4.88 12.42
C GLY A 29 -13.11 -5.33 11.19
N PHE A 30 -12.61 -6.58 11.20
CA PHE A 30 -11.82 -7.15 10.10
C PHE A 30 -12.71 -7.60 8.92
N PHE A 31 -13.94 -8.02 9.19
CA PHE A 31 -14.91 -8.47 8.16
C PHE A 31 -15.92 -7.39 7.74
N GLY A 32 -16.08 -6.31 8.52
CA GLY A 32 -17.07 -5.25 8.27
C GLY A 32 -16.81 -4.32 7.07
N SER A 33 -15.67 -4.43 6.38
CA SER A 33 -15.39 -3.59 5.20
C SER A 33 -14.38 -4.23 4.24
N ILE A 34 -14.59 -5.47 3.82
CA ILE A 34 -13.90 -6.00 2.64
C ILE A 34 -14.63 -5.49 1.39
N LYS A 35 -14.62 -4.17 1.17
CA LYS A 35 -14.51 -3.69 -0.21
C LYS A 35 -13.09 -4.08 -0.60
N THR A 36 -12.94 -5.02 -1.52
CA THR A 36 -11.63 -5.33 -2.10
C THR A 36 -11.07 -4.01 -2.64
N ALA A 37 -10.10 -3.42 -1.93
CA ALA A 37 -9.56 -2.13 -2.29
C ALA A 37 -9.03 -2.22 -3.73
N ARG A 38 -9.55 -1.36 -4.62
CA ARG A 38 -9.12 -1.36 -6.01
C ARG A 38 -7.71 -0.78 -6.04
N MET A 39 -6.73 -1.61 -6.38
CA MET A 39 -5.35 -1.15 -6.53
C MET A 39 -5.24 -0.17 -7.69
N ALA A 40 -4.33 0.80 -7.55
CA ALA A 40 -3.91 1.62 -8.67
C ALA A 40 -3.25 0.74 -9.74
N LYS A 41 -3.32 1.13 -11.01
CA LYS A 41 -2.74 0.41 -12.14
C LYS A 41 -2.00 1.37 -13.06
N VAL A 42 -0.86 0.92 -13.55
CA VAL A 42 -0.07 1.63 -14.56
C VAL A 42 -0.02 0.81 -15.84
N PHE A 43 -0.11 1.51 -16.97
CA PHE A 43 -0.15 0.93 -18.30
C PHE A 43 1.01 1.44 -19.13
N HIS A 44 1.66 0.53 -19.86
CA HIS A 44 2.75 0.77 -20.78
C HIS A 44 2.35 0.25 -22.17
N GLY A 45 1.28 0.82 -22.75
CA GLY A 45 0.67 0.32 -23.98
C GLY A 45 -0.01 -1.04 -23.77
N GLY A 46 0.57 -2.11 -24.32
CA GLY A 46 0.02 -3.47 -24.24
C GLY A 46 0.29 -4.21 -22.92
N PHE A 47 0.98 -3.58 -21.98
CA PHE A 47 1.38 -4.16 -20.69
C PHE A 47 0.82 -3.32 -19.54
N SER A 48 0.36 -3.96 -18.46
CA SER A 48 -0.07 -3.24 -17.26
C SER A 48 0.21 -4.05 -16.00
N TYR A 49 0.33 -3.35 -14.88
CA TYR A 49 0.53 -3.96 -13.57
C TYR A 49 -0.07 -3.10 -12.45
N GLU A 50 -0.31 -3.75 -11.32
CA GLU A 50 -0.84 -3.10 -10.12
C GLU A 50 0.25 -2.36 -9.35
N LEU A 51 -0.14 -1.22 -8.81
CA LEU A 51 0.66 -0.34 -7.99
C LEU A 51 0.29 -0.56 -6.52
N VAL A 52 1.26 -1.02 -5.74
CA VAL A 52 1.15 -1.24 -4.31
C VAL A 52 1.10 0.13 -3.63
N PRO A 53 0.19 0.37 -2.67
CA PRO A 53 0.14 1.63 -1.96
C PRO A 53 1.41 1.88 -1.13
N ASN A 54 1.71 3.15 -0.88
CA ASN A 54 2.90 3.61 -0.17
C ASN A 54 4.21 3.16 -0.85
N THR A 55 4.20 3.23 -2.19
CA THR A 55 5.38 2.99 -3.01
C THR A 55 5.66 4.22 -3.87
N ALA A 56 6.92 4.38 -4.24
CA ALA A 56 7.40 5.42 -5.12
C ALA A 56 8.30 4.79 -6.18
N ILE A 57 8.04 5.10 -7.43
CA ILE A 57 8.87 4.70 -8.56
C ILE A 57 9.66 5.93 -8.99
N ARG A 58 10.96 5.94 -8.70
CA ARG A 58 11.82 7.11 -8.92
C ARG A 58 12.24 7.30 -10.38
N ASP A 59 12.20 6.25 -11.17
CA ASP A 59 12.53 6.27 -12.60
C ASP A 59 11.90 5.07 -13.33
N PHE A 60 11.63 5.22 -14.63
CA PHE A 60 11.16 4.16 -15.53
C PHE A 60 12.20 3.81 -16.59
N TYR A 61 13.49 3.92 -16.27
CA TYR A 61 14.53 3.65 -17.27
C TYR A 61 14.46 2.21 -17.77
N ASN A 62 14.73 2.03 -19.07
CA ASN A 62 14.65 0.75 -19.78
C ASN A 62 13.27 0.08 -19.76
N MET A 63 12.21 0.86 -19.51
CA MET A 63 10.84 0.42 -19.64
C MET A 63 10.16 1.13 -20.80
N ASN A 64 9.12 0.51 -21.35
CA ASN A 64 8.22 1.17 -22.28
C ASN A 64 7.60 2.41 -21.62
N LYS A 65 7.20 3.39 -22.42
CA LYS A 65 6.56 4.61 -21.93
C LYS A 65 5.24 4.27 -21.21
N VAL A 66 4.99 4.93 -20.08
CA VAL A 66 3.67 4.90 -19.42
C VAL A 66 2.67 5.64 -20.30
N THR A 67 1.56 4.99 -20.63
CA THR A 67 0.51 5.53 -21.50
C THR A 67 -0.71 6.00 -20.73
N SER A 68 -1.04 5.32 -19.63
CA SER A 68 -2.20 5.67 -18.81
C SER A 68 -2.07 5.13 -17.39
N LEU A 69 -2.92 5.68 -16.51
CA LEU A 69 -3.00 5.34 -15.10
C LEU A 69 -4.46 5.23 -14.67
N GLU A 70 -4.71 4.28 -13.78
CA GLU A 70 -5.95 4.20 -12.99
C GLU A 70 -5.57 4.29 -11.52
N SER A 71 -6.17 5.21 -10.76
CA SER A 71 -5.78 5.43 -9.37
C SER A 71 -6.41 4.45 -8.38
N GLY A 72 -7.48 3.75 -8.78
CA GLY A 72 -8.18 2.83 -7.88
C GLY A 72 -8.65 3.56 -6.61
N ASP A 73 -8.36 3.05 -5.43
CA ASP A 73 -8.66 3.70 -4.16
C ASP A 73 -7.48 4.56 -3.62
N CYS A 74 -6.43 4.77 -4.43
CA CYS A 74 -5.23 5.50 -4.05
C CYS A 74 -5.20 6.91 -4.64
N TYR A 75 -4.34 7.75 -4.07
CA TYR A 75 -3.80 8.93 -4.73
C TYR A 75 -2.55 8.53 -5.51
N VAL A 76 -2.43 9.03 -6.74
CA VAL A 76 -1.25 8.82 -7.59
C VAL A 76 -0.70 10.17 -8.03
N CYS A 77 0.52 10.50 -7.62
CA CYS A 77 1.22 11.67 -8.11
C CYS A 77 2.22 11.25 -9.19
N VAL A 78 2.10 11.86 -10.36
CA VAL A 78 2.94 11.60 -11.53
C VAL A 78 3.81 12.81 -11.75
N PHE A 79 5.08 12.57 -11.99
CA PHE A 79 6.07 13.58 -12.38
C PHE A 79 6.54 13.27 -13.80
N ASP A 80 6.68 14.30 -14.63
CA ASP A 80 7.14 14.14 -16.01
C ASP A 80 8.65 13.82 -16.09
N ALA A 81 9.43 14.20 -15.07
CA ALA A 81 10.84 13.89 -14.96
C ALA A 81 11.13 12.81 -13.88
N PRO A 82 12.30 12.13 -13.97
CA PRO A 82 12.77 11.22 -12.94
C PRO A 82 13.01 11.93 -11.60
N GLN A 83 13.18 11.15 -10.53
CA GLN A 83 13.54 11.63 -9.18
C GLN A 83 12.56 12.66 -8.61
N PHE A 84 11.28 12.49 -8.95
CA PHE A 84 10.17 13.31 -8.47
C PHE A 84 10.31 14.80 -8.84
N GLN A 85 10.85 15.08 -10.03
CA GLN A 85 11.09 16.43 -10.54
C GLN A 85 10.18 16.79 -11.72
N GLY A 86 10.24 18.07 -12.11
CA GLY A 86 9.52 18.60 -13.26
C GLY A 86 8.06 18.95 -12.97
N GLN A 87 7.22 18.91 -14.00
CA GLN A 87 5.78 19.13 -13.87
C GLN A 87 5.13 17.90 -13.25
N TYR A 88 4.05 18.12 -12.50
CA TYR A 88 3.35 17.04 -11.83
C TYR A 88 1.84 17.11 -12.00
N ARG A 89 1.21 15.95 -11.88
CA ARG A 89 -0.24 15.80 -11.83
C ARG A 89 -0.60 14.81 -10.73
N ILE A 90 -1.63 15.13 -9.95
CA ILE A 90 -2.18 14.23 -8.94
C ILE A 90 -3.50 13.67 -9.48
N LEU A 91 -3.66 12.37 -9.38
CA LEU A 91 -4.92 11.66 -9.58
C LEU A 91 -5.49 11.29 -8.22
N GLY A 92 -6.73 11.69 -7.98
CA GLY A 92 -7.49 11.28 -6.80
C GLY A 92 -8.04 9.86 -6.94
N PRO A 93 -8.56 9.25 -5.86
CA PRO A 93 -9.21 7.95 -5.91
C PRO A 93 -10.35 7.90 -6.94
N GLY A 94 -10.39 6.83 -7.74
CA GLY A 94 -11.38 6.55 -8.78
C GLY A 94 -11.07 7.16 -10.14
N GLU A 95 -10.07 8.04 -10.21
CA GLU A 95 -9.69 8.72 -11.44
C GLU A 95 -8.88 7.84 -12.41
N LYS A 96 -8.96 8.21 -13.68
CA LYS A 96 -8.15 7.65 -14.74
C LYS A 96 -7.61 8.77 -15.61
N ALA A 97 -6.39 8.61 -16.09
CA ALA A 97 -5.80 9.58 -16.99
C ALA A 97 -4.88 8.89 -18.00
N GLU A 98 -4.94 9.38 -19.22
CA GLU A 98 -3.83 9.23 -20.16
C GLU A 98 -2.70 10.16 -19.72
N VAL A 99 -1.47 9.67 -19.88
CA VAL A 99 -0.27 10.43 -19.52
C VAL A 99 0.71 10.43 -20.69
N ASP A 100 1.08 11.62 -21.11
CA ASP A 100 2.06 11.83 -22.18
C ASP A 100 3.50 11.76 -21.68
N GLY A 101 3.70 11.64 -20.37
CA GLY A 101 5.00 11.50 -19.74
C GLY A 101 4.87 11.06 -18.29
N CYS A 102 5.73 10.12 -17.88
CA CYS A 102 5.88 9.70 -16.49
C CYS A 102 7.35 9.33 -16.29
N GLY A 103 8.12 10.26 -15.75
CA GLY A 103 9.50 10.04 -15.36
C GLY A 103 9.61 9.41 -13.98
N SER A 104 8.68 9.73 -13.07
CA SER A 104 8.58 9.11 -11.75
C SER A 104 7.15 9.21 -11.21
N MET A 105 6.81 8.42 -10.18
CA MET A 105 5.50 8.47 -9.54
C MET A 105 5.53 8.12 -8.05
N VAL A 106 4.51 8.55 -7.33
CA VAL A 106 4.26 8.22 -5.93
C VAL A 106 2.82 7.77 -5.77
N VAL A 107 2.60 6.66 -5.06
CA VAL A 107 1.30 6.01 -4.87
C VAL A 107 1.03 5.92 -3.37
N SER A 108 -0.10 6.46 -2.93
CA SER A 108 -0.42 6.60 -1.51
C SER A 108 -1.90 6.36 -1.26
N THR A 109 -2.26 5.78 -0.11
CA THR A 109 -3.66 5.76 0.34
C THR A 109 -4.14 7.09 0.90
N GLN A 110 -3.22 8.04 1.11
CA GLN A 110 -3.47 9.36 1.67
C GLN A 110 -3.04 10.46 0.69
N ALA A 111 -3.51 11.68 0.91
CA ALA A 111 -3.13 12.83 0.10
C ALA A 111 -1.59 13.02 0.08
N ILE A 112 -1.03 13.29 -1.10
CA ILE A 112 0.42 13.29 -1.32
C ILE A 112 0.98 14.70 -1.09
N PRO A 113 1.96 14.90 -0.18
CA PRO A 113 2.57 16.19 0.08
C PRO A 113 3.64 16.53 -0.97
N VAL A 114 3.23 16.87 -2.19
CA VAL A 114 4.13 17.04 -3.36
C VAL A 114 5.30 17.99 -3.11
N ASN A 115 5.09 19.10 -2.40
CA ASN A 115 6.16 20.07 -2.14
C ASN A 115 7.31 19.48 -1.33
N VAL A 116 7.01 18.60 -0.36
CA VAL A 116 8.03 17.91 0.43
C VAL A 116 8.84 16.98 -0.45
N ILE A 117 8.15 16.24 -1.32
CA ILE A 117 8.76 15.25 -2.21
C ILE A 117 9.71 15.93 -3.20
N ARG A 118 9.26 17.02 -3.82
CA ARG A 118 10.06 17.76 -4.81
C ARG A 118 11.30 18.39 -4.19
N ASN A 119 11.16 19.00 -3.02
CA ASN A 119 12.28 19.68 -2.34
C ASN A 119 13.36 18.69 -1.90
N ASN A 120 12.96 17.50 -1.46
CA ASN A 120 13.89 16.49 -0.96
C ASN A 120 14.32 15.48 -2.04
N THR A 121 13.71 15.53 -3.22
CA THR A 121 13.90 14.52 -4.29
C THR A 121 13.65 13.09 -3.82
N HIS A 122 12.76 12.93 -2.83
CA HIS A 122 12.55 11.69 -2.08
C HIS A 122 11.08 11.57 -1.65
N PRO A 123 10.46 10.38 -1.66
CA PRO A 123 9.09 10.21 -1.19
C PRO A 123 8.96 10.45 0.33
N PRO A 124 7.74 10.51 0.88
CA PRO A 124 7.55 10.60 2.33
C PRO A 124 8.14 9.37 3.05
N ASP A 125 8.50 9.53 4.31
CA ASP A 125 9.02 8.43 5.13
C ASP A 125 8.04 7.24 5.18
N GLY A 126 8.60 6.03 5.16
CA GLY A 126 7.83 4.78 5.15
C GLY A 126 7.34 4.33 3.78
N PHE A 127 7.66 5.07 2.71
CA PHE A 127 7.42 4.64 1.33
C PHE A 127 8.56 3.74 0.85
N TRP A 128 8.22 2.71 0.08
CA TRP A 128 9.21 1.94 -0.66
C TRP A 128 9.59 2.72 -1.92
N GLU A 129 10.85 3.15 -2.01
CA GLU A 129 11.38 3.80 -3.22
C GLU A 129 12.14 2.79 -4.09
N LEU A 130 11.74 2.64 -5.34
CA LEU A 130 12.32 1.69 -6.29
C LEU A 130 12.45 2.34 -7.69
N SER A 131 13.29 1.78 -8.55
CA SER A 131 13.14 2.00 -10.00
C SER A 131 12.02 1.11 -10.55
N GLY A 132 11.50 1.44 -11.73
CA GLY A 132 10.43 0.68 -12.37
C GLY A 132 10.78 -0.80 -12.58
N PRO A 133 11.98 -1.15 -13.09
CA PRO A 133 12.40 -2.55 -13.20
C PRO A 133 12.47 -3.26 -11.85
N MET A 134 12.98 -2.60 -10.80
CA MET A 134 13.03 -3.18 -9.44
C MET A 134 11.63 -3.38 -8.87
N TYR A 135 10.72 -2.44 -9.12
CA TYR A 135 9.32 -2.56 -8.73
C TYR A 135 8.69 -3.82 -9.36
N LEU A 136 8.88 -4.04 -10.65
CA LEU A 136 8.38 -5.23 -11.33
C LEU A 136 8.99 -6.51 -10.77
N PHE A 137 10.30 -6.52 -10.52
CA PHE A 137 10.98 -7.67 -9.91
C PHE A 137 10.37 -8.06 -8.55
N HIS A 138 10.01 -7.08 -7.71
CA HIS A 138 9.47 -7.34 -6.38
C HIS A 138 7.96 -7.65 -6.36
N PHE A 139 7.18 -6.97 -7.18
CA PHE A 139 5.72 -6.97 -7.05
C PHE A 139 4.97 -7.60 -8.22
N TYR A 140 5.61 -7.78 -9.38
CA TYR A 140 4.95 -8.41 -10.52
C TYR A 140 5.10 -9.93 -10.47
N PRO A 141 4.00 -10.71 -10.39
CA PRO A 141 4.06 -12.17 -10.26
C PRO A 141 4.83 -12.86 -11.39
N GLY A 142 4.84 -12.28 -12.60
CA GLY A 142 5.54 -12.84 -13.76
C GLY A 142 7.07 -12.88 -13.62
N TYR A 143 7.66 -12.06 -12.75
CA TYR A 143 9.11 -12.08 -12.47
C TYR A 143 9.50 -13.06 -11.35
N ARG A 144 8.53 -13.63 -10.63
CA ARG A 144 8.78 -14.46 -9.45
C ARG A 144 9.28 -15.88 -9.77
N TYR A 145 9.33 -16.26 -11.05
CA TYR A 145 9.62 -17.62 -11.53
C TYR A 145 10.64 -17.67 -12.68
N VAL A 146 11.45 -16.63 -12.86
CA VAL A 146 12.54 -16.58 -13.86
C VAL A 146 13.89 -16.79 -13.17
#